data_AF-A0A1B7W373-F1
#
_entry.id   AF-A0A1B7W373-F1
#
_cell.length_a   1.000
_cell.length_b   1.000
_cell.length_c   1.000
_cell.angle_alpha   90.00
_cell.angle_beta   90.00
_cell.angle_gamma   90.00
#
_symmetry.space_group_name_H-M   'P 1'
#
loop_
_entity.id
_entity.type
_entity.pdbx_description
1 polymer ?
#
loop_
_entity_poly.entity_id
_entity_poly.type
_entity_poly.pdbx_seq_one_letter_code
_entity_poly.pdbx_strand_id
1 'polypeptide(L)'
;KPAELTINVSGMQYAWLFTYPDNDVTTGELHLPIGKTVEINMTASDVIHAFWIPEFRVKQDAIPGRQTNLRFTPRKAGDYQLICAELCGPYHGVMKSQVVVESQEAFDSWMQEQLIAGKEIPNQAVAVNSMSMTADEFLSPYTHNMGIHSEILHQIK
;
A
#
# COMPACT_ATOMS: atom_id res chain seq x y z
N LYS A 1 25.15 8.89 -9.16
CA LYS A 1 24.56 7.78 -9.94
C LYS A 1 23.12 8.14 -10.30
N PRO A 2 22.61 7.72 -11.47
CA PRO A 2 21.18 7.79 -11.75
C PRO A 2 20.40 7.05 -10.66
N ALA A 3 19.17 7.49 -10.40
CA ALA A 3 18.28 6.74 -9.51
C ALA A 3 17.88 5.44 -10.20
N GLU A 4 17.93 4.34 -9.45
CA GLU A 4 17.49 3.01 -9.87
C GLU A 4 16.05 2.73 -9.40
N LEU A 5 15.58 3.45 -8.39
CA LEU A 5 14.22 3.39 -7.85
C LEU A 5 13.75 4.80 -7.50
N THR A 6 12.53 5.15 -7.93
CA THR A 6 11.89 6.42 -7.58
C THR A 6 10.68 6.15 -6.71
N ILE A 7 10.53 6.90 -5.61
CA ILE A 7 9.40 6.77 -4.69
C ILE A 7 8.85 8.16 -4.41
N ASN A 8 7.53 8.31 -4.53
CA ASN A 8 6.83 9.53 -4.14
C ASN A 8 6.37 9.39 -2.69
N VAL A 9 6.63 10.41 -1.88
CA VAL A 9 6.33 10.43 -0.45
C VAL A 9 5.40 11.59 -0.13
N SER A 10 4.29 11.29 0.52
CA SER A 10 3.38 12.30 1.03
C SER A 10 3.36 12.29 2.54
N GLY A 11 3.73 13.42 3.16
CA GLY A 11 3.52 13.67 4.57
C GLY A 11 2.10 14.17 4.85
N MET A 12 1.44 13.55 5.82
CA MET A 12 0.20 14.04 6.40
C MET A 12 0.27 13.89 7.91
N GLN A 13 -0.58 14.58 8.65
CA GLN A 13 -0.57 14.52 10.11
C GLN A 13 -0.62 13.06 10.57
N TYR A 14 0.51 12.68 11.17
CA TYR A 14 0.79 11.42 11.85
C TYR A 14 0.99 10.21 10.94
N ALA A 15 1.11 10.39 9.63
CA ALA A 15 1.37 9.30 8.68
C ALA A 15 2.28 9.72 7.52
N TRP A 16 3.00 8.74 6.99
CA TRP A 16 3.71 8.84 5.71
C TRP A 16 3.10 7.85 4.73
N LEU A 17 2.86 8.30 3.51
CA LEU A 17 2.46 7.44 2.40
C LEU A 17 3.61 7.33 1.39
N PHE A 18 3.91 6.10 0.98
CA PHE A 18 4.96 5.76 0.02
C PHE A 18 4.33 5.19 -1.24
N THR A 19 4.44 5.91 -2.34
CA THR A 19 3.92 5.50 -3.65
C THR A 19 5.07 5.13 -4.57
N TYR A 20 5.01 3.92 -5.13
CA TYR A 20 5.93 3.38 -6.13
C TYR A 20 5.28 3.58 -7.51
N PRO A 21 5.58 4.68 -8.22
CA PRO A 21 4.81 5.12 -9.38
C PRO A 21 4.86 4.14 -10.56
N ASP A 22 5.96 3.38 -10.71
CA ASP A 22 6.11 2.42 -11.81
C ASP A 22 5.15 1.23 -11.68
N ASN A 23 4.66 0.96 -10.45
CA ASN A 23 3.78 -0.16 -10.12
C ASN A 23 2.39 0.27 -9.64
N ASP A 24 2.16 1.58 -9.46
CA ASP A 24 0.96 2.16 -8.85
C ASP A 24 0.61 1.57 -7.46
N VAL A 25 1.65 1.25 -6.68
CA VAL A 25 1.52 0.69 -5.33
C VAL A 25 1.70 1.80 -4.31
N THR A 26 0.78 1.95 -3.37
CA THR A 26 0.89 2.89 -2.23
C THR A 26 0.80 2.17 -0.90
N THR A 27 1.73 2.46 0.01
CA THR A 27 1.90 1.74 1.28
C THR A 27 2.23 2.68 2.43
N GLY A 28 2.09 2.21 3.68
CA GLY A 28 2.46 2.95 4.90
C GLY A 28 3.87 2.65 5.43
N GLU A 29 4.59 1.74 4.77
CA GLU A 29 5.95 1.31 5.10
C GLU A 29 6.87 1.54 3.89
N LEU A 30 8.12 1.90 4.14
CA LEU A 30 9.10 2.19 3.10
C LEU A 30 10.00 0.97 2.87
N HIS A 31 9.80 0.27 1.77
CA HIS A 31 10.62 -0.87 1.35
C HIS A 31 11.69 -0.43 0.35
N LEU A 32 12.94 -0.86 0.56
CA LEU A 32 14.09 -0.42 -0.20
C LEU A 32 15.02 -1.60 -0.54
N PRO A 33 15.38 -1.83 -1.82
CA PRO A 33 16.39 -2.80 -2.17
C PRO A 33 17.79 -2.31 -1.78
N ILE A 34 18.56 -3.15 -1.08
CA ILE A 34 19.92 -2.85 -0.65
C ILE A 34 20.83 -2.57 -1.85
N GLY A 35 21.70 -1.56 -1.72
CA GLY A 35 22.71 -1.22 -2.72
C GLY A 35 22.20 -0.43 -3.93
N LYS A 36 20.88 -0.22 -4.04
CA LYS A 36 20.27 0.57 -5.12
C LYS A 36 20.23 2.06 -4.78
N THR A 37 20.52 2.92 -5.74
CA THR A 37 20.32 4.37 -5.55
C THR A 37 18.82 4.70 -5.64
N VAL A 38 18.26 5.23 -4.56
CA VAL A 38 16.84 5.58 -4.45
C VAL A 38 16.69 7.09 -4.47
N GLU A 39 15.74 7.57 -5.25
CA GLU A 39 15.27 8.96 -5.27
C GLU A 39 13.89 9.06 -4.63
N ILE A 40 13.79 9.89 -3.61
CA ILE A 40 12.54 10.19 -2.93
C ILE A 40 12.11 11.57 -3.38
N ASN A 41 10.94 11.67 -4.01
CA ASN A 41 10.26 12.93 -4.26
C ASN A 41 9.20 13.10 -3.17
N MET A 42 9.19 14.23 -2.48
CA MET A 42 8.31 14.41 -1.34
C MET A 42 7.56 15.74 -1.35
N THR A 43 6.36 15.69 -0.81
CA THR A 43 5.49 16.83 -0.52
C THR A 43 4.71 16.52 0.76
N ALA A 44 3.95 17.50 1.24
CA ALA A 44 2.97 17.29 2.29
C ALA A 44 1.58 17.76 1.85
N SER A 45 0.53 17.26 2.50
CA SER A 45 -0.86 17.61 2.23
C SER A 45 -1.46 18.63 3.21
N ASP A 46 -0.84 18.84 4.37
CA ASP A 46 -1.40 19.66 5.45
C ASP A 46 -0.41 20.69 6.03
N VAL A 47 0.54 20.25 6.86
CA VAL A 47 1.54 21.08 7.53
C VAL A 47 2.94 20.68 7.08
N ILE A 48 3.95 21.42 7.54
CA ILE A 48 5.34 21.05 7.30
C ILE A 48 5.67 19.82 8.14
N HIS A 49 6.29 18.83 7.51
CA HIS A 49 6.87 17.66 8.15
C HIS A 49 8.35 17.58 7.82
N ALA A 50 9.10 16.77 8.56
CA ALA A 50 10.48 16.47 8.22
C ALA A 50 10.73 14.97 8.19
N PHE A 51 10.95 14.42 7.00
CA PHE A 51 11.32 13.03 6.77
C PHE A 51 12.73 12.80 7.33
N TRP A 52 12.89 11.93 8.33
CA TRP A 52 14.20 11.64 8.91
C TRP A 52 14.39 10.15 9.23
N ILE A 53 15.42 9.54 8.63
CA ILE A 53 15.92 8.22 8.99
C ILE A 53 17.25 8.40 9.73
N PRO A 54 17.28 8.35 11.08
CA PRO A 54 18.46 8.70 11.88
C PRO A 54 19.71 7.89 11.54
N GLU A 55 19.56 6.59 11.33
CA GLU A 55 20.63 5.64 11.05
C GLU A 55 21.30 5.91 9.70
N PHE A 56 20.56 6.49 8.75
CA PHE A 56 21.08 6.87 7.45
C PHE A 56 21.66 8.29 7.46
N ARG A 57 21.35 9.07 8.50
CA ARG A 57 21.60 10.52 8.58
C ARG A 57 21.01 11.27 7.37
N VAL A 58 19.86 10.80 6.90
CA VAL A 58 19.13 11.37 5.76
C VAL A 58 17.90 12.08 6.30
N LYS A 59 17.87 13.41 6.11
CA LYS A 59 16.76 14.27 6.53
C LYS A 59 16.37 15.23 5.40
N GLN A 60 15.09 15.44 5.19
CA GLN A 60 14.54 16.45 4.27
C GLN A 60 13.15 16.88 4.70
N ASP A 61 12.83 18.15 4.52
CA ASP A 61 11.49 18.67 4.84
C ASP A 61 10.51 18.34 3.70
N ALA A 62 9.30 17.92 4.08
CA ALA A 62 8.15 17.76 3.22
C ALA A 62 7.21 18.95 3.44
N ILE A 63 6.99 19.75 2.38
CA ILE A 63 6.38 21.08 2.50
C ILE A 63 5.09 21.11 1.66
N PRO A 64 3.95 21.54 2.22
CA PRO A 64 2.73 21.68 1.45
C PRO A 64 2.90 22.63 0.27
N GLY A 65 2.48 22.20 -0.93
CA GLY A 65 2.58 22.98 -2.16
C GLY A 65 3.98 23.10 -2.76
N ARG A 66 4.99 22.42 -2.21
CA ARG A 66 6.37 22.42 -2.75
C ARG A 66 6.95 21.01 -2.75
N GLN A 67 7.37 20.57 -3.94
CA GLN A 67 8.15 19.35 -4.09
C GLN A 67 9.57 19.57 -3.57
N THR A 68 10.06 18.63 -2.77
CA THR A 68 11.46 18.49 -2.38
C THR A 68 11.92 17.09 -2.76
N ASN A 69 13.23 16.87 -2.86
CA ASN A 69 13.76 15.56 -3.17
C ASN A 69 15.01 15.24 -2.35
N LEU A 70 15.28 13.95 -2.19
CA LEU A 70 16.53 13.46 -1.65
C LEU A 70 16.95 12.19 -2.39
N ARG A 71 18.26 11.92 -2.39
CA ARG A 71 18.81 10.72 -3.03
C ARG A 71 19.83 10.06 -2.12
N PHE A 72 19.71 8.75 -1.94
CA PHE A 72 20.62 7.96 -1.10
C PHE A 72 20.70 6.52 -1.59
N THR A 73 21.61 5.75 -1.00
CA THR A 73 21.74 4.31 -1.25
C THR A 73 21.82 3.59 0.08
N PRO A 74 20.84 2.74 0.44
CA PRO A 74 20.89 1.94 1.65
C PRO A 74 21.99 0.88 1.51
N ARG A 75 22.89 0.80 2.50
CA ARG A 75 24.09 -0.06 2.42
C ARG A 75 24.06 -1.27 3.37
N LYS A 76 23.04 -1.36 4.22
CA LYS A 76 22.92 -2.42 5.22
C LYS A 76 21.45 -2.84 5.31
N ALA A 77 21.19 -4.13 5.12
CA ALA A 77 19.86 -4.70 5.27
C ALA A 77 19.42 -4.63 6.75
N GLY A 78 18.10 -4.55 6.95
CA GLY A 78 17.47 -4.51 8.26
C GLY A 78 16.31 -3.53 8.32
N ASP A 79 15.73 -3.48 9.52
CA ASP A 79 14.60 -2.65 9.85
C ASP A 79 15.06 -1.36 10.52
N TYR A 80 14.57 -0.22 10.02
CA TYR A 80 14.91 1.11 10.50
C TYR A 80 13.64 1.91 10.74
N GLN A 81 13.76 3.01 11.50
CA GLN A 81 12.62 3.86 11.77
C GLN A 81 12.70 5.17 11.00
N LEU A 82 11.64 5.50 10.27
CA LEU A 82 11.38 6.85 9.81
C LEU A 82 10.62 7.59 10.90
N ILE A 83 11.07 8.78 11.26
CA ILE A 83 10.39 9.66 12.20
C ILE A 83 10.15 11.03 11.59
N CYS A 84 9.05 11.69 11.97
CA CYS A 84 8.90 13.11 11.70
C CYS A 84 9.81 13.91 12.64
N ALA A 85 10.65 14.78 12.09
CA ALA A 85 11.62 15.59 12.85
C ALA A 85 11.23 17.08 12.94
N GLU A 86 10.00 17.42 12.59
CA GLU A 86 9.41 18.76 12.64
C GLU A 86 8.09 18.71 13.41
N LEU A 87 7.83 19.66 14.30
CA LEU A 87 6.64 19.64 15.15
C LEU A 87 5.36 19.82 14.32
N CYS A 88 4.74 18.72 13.94
CA CYS A 88 3.63 18.67 12.98
C CYS A 88 2.23 18.59 13.62
N GLY A 89 2.12 18.72 14.94
CA GLY A 89 0.86 18.74 15.67
C GLY A 89 0.89 18.01 17.01
N PRO A 90 -0.25 17.92 17.72
CA PRO A 90 -0.33 17.31 19.05
C PRO A 90 0.16 15.86 19.12
N TYR A 91 -0.04 15.06 18.07
CA TYR A 91 0.42 13.67 18.00
C TYR A 91 1.75 13.51 17.26
N HIS A 92 2.56 14.57 17.15
CA HIS A 92 3.87 14.54 16.48
C HIS A 92 4.76 13.38 16.95
N GLY A 93 4.79 13.09 18.26
CA GLY A 93 5.66 12.04 18.83
C GLY A 93 5.36 10.61 18.36
N VAL A 94 4.17 10.36 17.79
CA VAL A 94 3.80 9.04 17.23
C VAL A 94 3.91 8.99 15.71
N MET A 95 4.26 10.09 15.05
CA MET A 95 4.43 10.13 13.60
C MET A 95 5.72 9.42 13.17
N LYS A 96 5.60 8.09 13.00
CA LYS A 96 6.70 7.19 12.65
C LYS A 96 6.21 6.16 11.63
N SER A 97 7.11 5.70 10.78
CA SER A 97 6.87 4.59 9.83
C SER A 97 8.05 3.62 9.84
N GLN A 98 7.77 2.37 9.46
CA GLN A 98 8.81 1.36 9.27
C GLN A 98 9.54 1.59 7.94
N VAL A 99 10.86 1.40 7.96
CA VAL A 99 11.70 1.34 6.76
C VAL A 99 12.34 -0.03 6.71
N VAL A 100 12.10 -0.80 5.65
CA VAL A 100 12.65 -2.14 5.46
C VAL A 100 13.70 -2.07 4.36
N VAL A 101 14.95 -2.43 4.68
CA VAL A 101 16.01 -2.59 3.69
C VAL A 101 16.28 -4.06 3.50
N GLU A 102 16.05 -4.57 2.29
CA GLU A 102 16.05 -6.00 2.00
C GLU A 102 16.82 -6.32 0.70
N SER A 103 16.95 -7.60 0.36
CA SER A 103 17.56 -7.99 -0.91
C SER A 103 16.65 -7.61 -2.08
N GLN A 104 17.20 -7.60 -3.30
CA GLN A 104 16.39 -7.33 -4.49
C GLN A 104 15.28 -8.37 -4.65
N GLU A 105 15.59 -9.65 -4.37
CA GLU A 105 14.63 -10.75 -4.51
C GLU A 105 13.47 -10.62 -3.51
N ALA A 106 13.77 -10.21 -2.27
CA ALA A 106 12.75 -9.99 -1.24
C ALA A 106 11.86 -8.79 -1.57
N PHE A 107 12.45 -7.68 -2.01
CA PHE A 107 11.72 -6.50 -2.48
C PHE A 107 10.79 -6.84 -3.66
N ASP A 108 11.29 -7.60 -4.64
CA ASP A 108 10.51 -8.00 -5.80
C ASP A 108 9.33 -8.91 -5.38
N SER A 109 9.55 -9.83 -4.44
CA SER A 109 8.49 -10.68 -3.87
C SER A 109 7.42 -9.85 -3.17
N TRP A 110 7.84 -8.94 -2.29
CA TRP A 110 6.95 -8.03 -1.59
C TRP A 110 6.13 -7.17 -2.56
N MET A 111 6.75 -6.65 -3.62
CA MET A 111 6.06 -5.86 -4.65
C MET A 111 4.99 -6.69 -5.36
N GLN A 112 5.27 -7.96 -5.69
CA GLN A 112 4.27 -8.85 -6.28
C GLN A 112 3.08 -9.07 -5.34
N GLU A 113 3.33 -9.24 -4.04
CA GLU A 113 2.26 -9.36 -3.03
C GLU A 113 1.39 -8.10 -2.99
N GLN A 114 1.98 -6.89 -3.02
CA GLN A 114 1.22 -5.64 -3.06
C GLN A 114 0.38 -5.50 -4.33
N LEU A 115 0.93 -5.90 -5.49
CA LEU A 115 0.21 -5.88 -6.75
C LEU A 115 -0.97 -6.86 -6.77
N ILE A 116 -0.85 -8.00 -6.08
CA ILE A 116 -1.95 -8.97 -5.93
C ILE A 116 -3.01 -8.39 -4.99
N ALA A 117 -2.60 -7.81 -3.86
CA ALA A 117 -3.52 -7.21 -2.89
C ALA A 117 -4.27 -5.98 -3.44
N GLY A 118 -3.61 -5.17 -4.27
CA GLY A 118 -4.19 -3.98 -4.90
C GLY A 118 -5.12 -4.27 -6.08
N LYS A 119 -5.06 -5.48 -6.65
CA LYS A 119 -6.09 -5.92 -7.61
C LYS A 119 -7.37 -6.17 -6.83
N GLU A 120 -8.41 -5.37 -7.09
CA GLU A 120 -9.77 -5.76 -6.74
C GLU A 120 -9.99 -7.15 -7.34
N ILE A 121 -10.08 -8.18 -6.48
CA ILE A 121 -10.62 -9.47 -6.89
C ILE A 121 -12.09 -9.16 -7.15
N PRO A 122 -12.59 -9.23 -8.40
CA PRO A 122 -14.01 -9.07 -8.64
C PRO A 122 -14.69 -10.37 -8.20
N ASN A 123 -14.72 -10.62 -6.88
CA ASN A 123 -15.87 -11.29 -6.34
C ASN A 123 -16.96 -10.23 -6.41
N GLN A 124 -17.63 -10.24 -7.55
CA GLN A 124 -18.81 -9.47 -7.83
C GLN A 124 -19.80 -9.82 -6.72
N ALA A 125 -19.76 -9.08 -5.61
CA ALA A 125 -20.85 -9.03 -4.66
C ALA A 125 -21.98 -8.30 -5.40
N VAL A 126 -22.60 -9.01 -6.34
CA VAL A 126 -23.87 -8.60 -6.91
C VAL A 126 -24.81 -8.59 -5.72
N ALA A 127 -25.23 -7.41 -5.29
CA ALA A 127 -26.36 -7.29 -4.38
C ALA A 127 -27.57 -7.87 -5.12
N VAL A 128 -27.80 -9.17 -4.95
CA VAL A 128 -28.95 -9.86 -5.53
C VAL A 128 -30.17 -9.50 -4.69
N ASN A 129 -31.16 -8.86 -5.32
CA ASN A 129 -32.45 -8.68 -4.69
C ASN A 129 -33.20 -10.02 -4.75
N SER A 130 -33.16 -10.78 -3.66
CA SER A 130 -33.82 -12.08 -3.57
C SER A 130 -35.35 -12.00 -3.70
N MET A 131 -35.96 -10.81 -3.57
CA MET A 131 -37.40 -10.63 -3.74
C MET A 131 -37.87 -10.64 -5.20
N SER A 132 -36.98 -10.44 -6.17
CA SER A 132 -37.33 -10.48 -7.60
C SER A 132 -37.05 -11.83 -8.27
N MET A 133 -36.47 -12.79 -7.53
CA MET A 133 -36.07 -14.09 -8.07
C MET A 133 -37.20 -15.11 -7.90
N THR A 134 -37.25 -16.08 -8.82
CA THR A 134 -38.07 -17.27 -8.60
C THR A 134 -37.44 -18.17 -7.54
N ALA A 135 -38.23 -19.03 -6.88
CA ALA A 135 -37.71 -19.94 -5.86
C ALA A 135 -36.61 -20.87 -6.39
N ASP A 136 -36.71 -21.27 -7.66
CA ASP A 136 -35.68 -22.09 -8.34
C ASP A 136 -34.36 -21.32 -8.51
N GLU A 137 -34.45 -20.09 -9.01
CA GLU A 137 -33.30 -19.20 -9.22
C GLU A 137 -32.60 -18.84 -7.90
N PHE A 138 -33.38 -18.64 -6.83
CA PHE A 138 -32.86 -18.38 -5.48
C PHE A 138 -32.14 -19.60 -4.88
N LEU A 139 -32.62 -20.81 -5.17
CA LEU A 139 -32.10 -22.05 -4.57
C LEU A 139 -30.96 -22.70 -5.37
N SER A 140 -30.82 -22.36 -6.66
CA SER A 140 -29.80 -22.89 -7.57
C SER A 140 -28.36 -22.92 -7.01
N PRO A 141 -27.86 -21.88 -6.30
CA PRO A 141 -26.52 -21.92 -5.71
C PRO A 141 -26.36 -22.92 -4.57
N TYR A 142 -27.45 -23.28 -3.89
CA TYR A 142 -27.45 -24.15 -2.70
C TYR A 142 -27.72 -25.62 -3.04
N THR A 143 -28.40 -25.87 -4.15
CA THR A 143 -28.83 -27.23 -4.54
C THR A 143 -27.71 -28.07 -5.13
N HIS A 144 -26.70 -27.43 -5.74
CA HIS A 144 -25.53 -28.10 -6.33
C HIS A 144 -24.76 -28.98 -5.31
N ASN A 145 -24.59 -28.48 -4.08
CA ASN A 145 -23.91 -29.22 -3.00
C ASN A 145 -24.80 -30.26 -2.31
N MET A 146 -26.11 -30.22 -2.57
CA MET A 146 -27.09 -31.17 -2.03
C MET A 146 -27.41 -32.31 -3.00
N GLY A 147 -26.77 -32.33 -4.19
CA GLY A 147 -27.06 -33.31 -5.25
C GLY A 147 -28.46 -33.16 -5.85
N ILE A 148 -29.10 -32.01 -5.65
CA ILE A 148 -30.42 -31.69 -6.21
C ILE A 148 -30.19 -30.88 -7.47
N HIS A 149 -30.53 -31.46 -8.62
CA HIS A 149 -30.42 -30.78 -9.91
C HIS A 149 -31.69 -29.96 -10.20
N SER A 150 -31.58 -28.88 -10.97
CA SER A 150 -32.67 -27.95 -11.29
C SER A 150 -33.89 -28.64 -11.91
N GLU A 151 -33.69 -29.77 -12.59
CA GLU A 151 -34.77 -30.59 -13.15
C GLU A 151 -35.72 -31.16 -12.07
N ILE A 152 -35.24 -31.36 -10.85
CA ILE A 152 -36.03 -31.88 -9.71
C ILE A 152 -36.91 -30.78 -9.11
N LEU A 153 -36.43 -29.53 -9.08
CA LEU A 153 -37.15 -28.39 -8.51
C LEU A 153 -38.40 -28.04 -9.33
N HIS A 154 -38.36 -28.22 -10.65
CA HIS A 154 -39.52 -28.04 -11.53
C HIS A 154 -40.67 -29.04 -11.30
N GLN A 155 -40.43 -30.16 -10.60
CA GLN A 155 -41.44 -31.19 -10.31
C GLN A 155 -42.21 -30.95 -9.00
N ILE A 156 -41.78 -30.00 -8.16
CA ILE A 156 -42.36 -29.71 -6.83
C ILE A 156 -43.38 -28.56 -6.93
N LYS A 157 -43.94 -28.30 -8.12
CA LYS A 157 -44.89 -27.22 -8.35
C LYS A 157 -46.33 -27.70 -8.29
#